data_AF-A0A3Q1H5V6-F1
#
_entry.id   AF-A0A3Q1H5V6-F1
#
_cell.length_a   1.000
_cell.length_b   1.000
_cell.length_c   1.000
_cell.angle_alpha   90.00
_cell.angle_beta   90.00
_cell.angle_gamma   90.00
#
_symmetry.space_group_name_H-M   'P 1'
#
loop_
_entity.id
_entity.type
_entity.pdbx_description
1 polymer ?
#
loop_
_entity_poly.entity_id
_entity_poly.type
_entity_poly.pdbx_seq_one_letter_code
_entity_poly.pdbx_strand_id
1 'polypeptide(L)' 'LAHFLLKLMNIAFVDMNPFPMRQIQNRRSFHLEKVRLELTELEAIRQTFLRERETSQDRRSFVSDDEEDN' A
#
# COMPACT_ATOMS: atom_id res chain seq x y z
N LEU A 1 2.90 44.99 24.08
CA LEU A 1 2.56 43.74 24.77
C LEU A 1 2.11 42.63 23.81
N ALA A 2 1.06 42.84 23.00
CA ALA A 2 0.57 41.83 22.04
C ALA A 2 1.63 41.33 21.03
N HIS A 3 2.40 42.25 20.43
CA HIS A 3 3.49 41.90 19.51
C HIS A 3 4.55 40.98 20.15
N PHE A 4 4.84 41.18 21.44
CA PHE A 4 5.80 40.36 22.17
C PHE A 4 5.24 38.95 22.45
N LEU A 5 3.96 38.83 22.83
CA LEU A 5 3.30 37.55 23.03
C LEU A 5 3.20 36.74 21.73
N LEU A 6 2.84 37.39 20.62
CA LEU A 6 2.84 36.79 19.28
C LEU A 6 4.23 36.26 18.90
N LYS A 7 5.28 37.03 19.18
CA LYS A 7 6.66 36.61 18.92
C LYS A 7 7.08 35.41 19.77
N LEU A 8 6.72 35.38 21.05
CA LEU A 8 6.97 34.21 21.92
C LEU A 8 6.21 32.96 21.47
N MET A 9 4.94 33.12 21.08
CA MET A 9 4.14 32.01 20.55
C MET A 9 4.75 31.46 19.26
N ASN A 10 5.24 32.32 18.37
CA ASN A 10 5.86 31.90 17.13
C ASN A 10 7.16 31.11 17.39
N ILE A 11 8.02 31.61 18.30
CA ILE A 11 9.26 30.91 18.66
C ILE A 11 8.96 29.55 19.31
N ALA A 12 7.99 29.47 20.22
CA ALA A 12 7.67 28.22 20.91
C ALA A 12 7.02 27.15 20.03
N PHE A 13 6.13 27.55 19.11
CA PHE A 13 5.29 26.61 18.36
C PHE A 13 5.67 26.46 16.87
N VAL A 14 6.50 27.34 16.34
CA VAL A 14 7.01 27.27 14.96
C VAL A 14 8.51 26.97 14.97
N ASP A 15 9.32 27.84 15.58
CA ASP A 15 10.79 27.73 15.50
C ASP A 15 11.35 26.60 16.39
N MET A 16 10.81 26.43 17.60
CA MET A 16 11.20 25.36 18.53
C MET A 16 10.32 24.12 18.43
N ASN A 17 9.50 23.99 17.38
CA ASN A 17 8.63 22.83 17.23
C ASN A 17 9.49 21.56 17.05
N PRO A 18 9.50 20.62 18.02
CA PRO A 18 10.31 19.41 17.92
C PRO A 18 9.81 18.45 16.83
N PHE A 19 8.60 18.69 16.30
CA PHE A 19 7.98 17.90 15.24
C PHE A 19 7.31 18.80 14.20
N PRO A 20 8.07 19.36 13.24
CA PRO A 20 7.51 20.16 12.17
C PRO A 20 6.42 19.36 11.45
N MET A 21 5.21 19.90 11.32
CA MET A 21 4.07 19.20 10.71
C MET A 21 4.42 18.62 9.33
N ARG A 22 5.29 19.30 8.58
CA ARG A 22 5.85 18.80 7.32
C ARG A 22 6.59 17.46 7.46
N GLN A 23 7.39 17.27 8.51
CA GLN A 23 8.08 15.99 8.74
C GLN A 23 7.08 14.87 9.06
N ILE A 24 6.06 15.16 9.86
CA ILE A 24 4.98 14.20 10.17
C ILE A 24 4.24 13.82 8.89
N GLN A 25 3.85 14.81 8.08
CA GLN A 25 3.15 14.60 6.80
C GLN A 25 4.01 13.81 5.81
N ASN A 26 5.31 14.10 5.71
CA ASN A 26 6.24 13.38 4.86
C ASN A 26 6.35 11.90 5.28
N ARG A 27 6.52 11.63 6.58
CA ARG A 27 6.59 10.26 7.10
C ARG A 27 5.29 9.49 6.84
N ARG A 28 4.13 10.13 7.05
CA ARG A 28 2.83 9.54 6.75
C ARG A 28 2.66 9.23 5.28
N SER A 29 3.05 10.15 4.39
CA SER A 29 2.94 9.97 2.94
C SER A 29 3.84 8.84 2.46
N PHE A 30 5.09 8.80 2.92
CA PHE A 30 6.04 7.72 2.61
C PHE A 30 5.51 6.36 3.06
N HIS A 31 5.02 6.25 4.30
CA HIS A 31 4.51 4.98 4.81
C HIS A 31 3.26 4.53 4.06
N LEU A 32 2.37 5.47 3.73
CA LEU A 32 1.15 5.19 2.97
C LEU A 32 1.47 4.71 1.54
N GLU A 33 2.45 5.32 0.88
CA GLU A 33 2.93 4.90 -0.44
C GLU A 33 3.53 3.49 -0.40
N LYS A 34 4.35 3.20 0.61
CA LYS A 34 4.90 1.86 0.83
C LYS A 34 3.80 0.80 0.97
N VAL A 35 2.81 1.03 1.81
CA VAL A 35 1.69 0.09 2.02
C VAL A 35 0.88 -0.12 0.74
N ARG A 36 0.66 0.94 -0.06
CA ARG A 36 -0.04 0.81 -1.35
C ARG A 36 0.73 -0.06 -2.34
N LEU A 37 2.06 0.08 -2.39
CA LEU A 37 2.91 -0.73 -3.26
C LEU A 37 2.84 -2.21 -2.85
N GLU A 38 3.01 -2.51 -1.56
CA GLU A 38 2.92 -3.87 -1.01
C GLU A 38 1.56 -4.51 -1.31
N LEU A 39 0.46 -3.76 -1.16
CA LEU A 39 -0.88 -4.24 -1.48
C LEU A 39 -1.03 -4.59 -2.97
N THR A 40 -0.50 -3.72 -3.85
CA THR A 40 -0.53 -3.93 -5.30
C THR A 40 0.26 -5.19 -5.69
N GLU A 41 1.43 -5.40 -5.07
CA GLU A 41 2.25 -6.60 -5.29
C GLU A 41 1.52 -7.86 -4.84
N LEU A 42 0.91 -7.85 -3.65
CA LEU A 42 0.11 -8.98 -3.16
C LEU A 42 -1.08 -9.30 -4.06
N GLU A 43 -1.75 -8.26 -4.58
CA GLU A 43 -2.84 -8.44 -5.55
C GLU A 43 -2.33 -9.08 -6.85
N ALA A 44 -1.18 -8.64 -7.38
CA ALA A 44 -0.58 -9.23 -8.56
C ALA A 44 -0.21 -10.72 -8.35
N ILE A 45 0.37 -11.05 -7.20
CA ILE A 45 0.68 -12.44 -6.82
C ILE A 45 -0.62 -13.27 -6.76
N ARG A 46 -1.66 -12.76 -6.09
CA ARG A 46 -2.95 -13.45 -5.98
C ARG A 46 -3.57 -13.71 -7.36
N GLN A 47 -3.55 -12.72 -8.26
CA GLN A 47 -4.11 -12.88 -9.61
C GLN A 47 -3.33 -13.91 -10.43
N THR A 48 -2.00 -13.90 -10.32
CA THR A 48 -1.14 -14.88 -11.00
C THR A 48 -1.45 -16.30 -10.51
N PHE A 49 -1.53 -16.48 -9.19
CA PHE A 49 -1.88 -17.76 -8.59
C PHE A 49 -3.27 -18.28 -9.01
N LEU A 50 -4.28 -17.41 -9.04
CA LEU A 50 -5.62 -17.78 -9.49
C LEU A 50 -5.63 -18.18 -10.97
N ARG A 51 -4.94 -17.42 -11.82
CA ARG A 51 -4.83 -17.74 -13.25
C ARG A 51 -4.12 -19.07 -13.50
N GLU A 52 -3.02 -19.34 -12.81
CA GLU A 52 -2.30 -20.62 -12.91
C GLU A 52 -3.16 -21.79 -12.45
N ARG A 53 -3.95 -21.61 -11.40
CA ARG A 53 -4.90 -22.63 -10.92
C ARG A 53 -6.04 -22.87 -11.92
N GLU A 54 -6.67 -21.82 -12.43
CA GLU A 54 -7.74 -21.91 -13.41
C GLU A 54 -7.26 -22.62 -14.68
N THR A 55 -6.11 -22.21 -15.23
CA THR A 55 -5.51 -22.86 -16.40
C THR A 55 -5.10 -24.31 -16.15
N SER A 56 -4.59 -24.64 -14.97
CA SER A 56 -4.26 -26.03 -14.60
C SER A 56 -5.50 -26.91 -14.44
N GLN A 57 -6.60 -26.35 -13.92
CA GLN A 57 -7.88 -27.05 -13.77
C GLN A 57 -8.57 -27.24 -15.12
N ASP A 58 -8.56 -26.21 -15.98
CA ASP A 58 -9.10 -26.27 -17.34
C ASP A 58 -8.36 -27.32 -18.19
N ARG A 59 -7.03 -27.38 -18.07
CA ARG A 59 -6.20 -28.39 -18.72
C ARG A 59 -6.45 -29.83 -18.24
N ARG A 60 -6.93 -30.03 -17.01
CA ARG A 60 -7.41 -31.34 -16.52
C ARG A 60 -8.85 -31.62 -16.96
N SER A 61 -9.68 -30.59 -17.05
CA SER A 61 -11.06 -30.71 -17.52
C SER A 61 -11.13 -31.13 -18.99
N PHE A 62 -10.21 -30.64 -19.83
CA PHE A 62 -10.14 -31.01 -21.25
C PHE A 62 -9.54 -32.41 -21.51
N VAL A 63 -8.84 -33.00 -20.54
CA VAL A 63 -8.17 -34.32 -20.67
C VAL A 63 -9.04 -35.47 -20.12
N SER A 64 -10.26 -35.19 -19.65
CA SER A 64 -11.10 -36.17 -18.95
C SER A 64 -12.25 -36.78 -19.77
N ASP A 65 -12.28 -36.67 -21.10
CA ASP A 65 -13.43 -37.09 -21.92
C ASP A 65 -13.10 -38.05 -23.09
N ASP A 66 -12.03 -38.86 -23.03
CA ASP A 66 -11.68 -39.72 -24.17
C ASP A 66 -11.21 -41.14 -23.79
N GLU A 67 -11.89 -41.82 -22.85
CA GLU A 67 -11.71 -43.27 -22.65
C GLU A 67 -13.03 -43.94 -22.20
N GLU A 68 -14.08 -43.88 -23.03
CA GLU A 68 -15.24 -44.79 -22.94
C GLU A 68 -15.72 -45.16 -24.36
N ASP A 69 -14.99 -46.04 -25.07
CA ASP A 69 -15.55 -47.16 -25.86
C ASP A 69 -14.43 -48.02 -26.48
N ASN A 70 -14.22 -49.25 -25.98
CA ASN A 70 -13.89 -50.47 -26.76
C ASN A 70 -13.67 -51.71 -25.86
#